data_AF-A0A536HJS1-F1
#
_entry.id   AF-A0A536HJS1-F1
#
_cell.length_a   1.000
_cell.length_b   1.000
_cell.length_c   1.000
_cell.angle_alpha   90.00
_cell.angle_beta   90.00
_cell.angle_gamma   90.00
#
_symmetry.space_group_name_H-M   'P 1'
#
loop_
_entity.id
_entity.type
_entity.pdbx_description
1 polymer ?
#
loop_
_entity_poly.entity_id
_entity_poly.type
_entity_poly.pdbx_seq_one_letter_code
_entity_poly.pdbx_strand_id
1 'polypeptide(L)'
;MDFFDRFAEETGLNDWDLELRHQGYLFVATTEQGEAQQASLVRAQRQWGLTDVEQLTGDEARKRFSYLAPEARSARFRQQDGWLNPRRLALGLAQASGAEFRLGRPVTGFEFAGDR
;
A
#
# COMPACT_ATOMS: atom_id res chain seq x y z
N MET A 1 1.58 1.29 14.21
CA MET A 1 0.59 0.24 13.90
C MET A 1 -0.59 0.89 13.24
N ASP A 2 -0.82 0.52 11.98
CA ASP A 2 -1.88 1.02 11.13
C ASP A 2 -3.16 0.18 11.26
N PHE A 3 -4.18 0.52 10.48
CA PHE A 3 -5.46 -0.19 10.44
C PHE A 3 -5.35 -1.66 10.02
N PHE A 4 -4.46 -1.99 9.08
CA PHE A 4 -4.31 -3.35 8.56
C PHE A 4 -3.57 -4.24 9.56
N ASP A 5 -2.59 -3.69 10.29
CA ASP A 5 -1.91 -4.38 11.40
C ASP A 5 -2.91 -4.85 12.47
N ARG A 6 -3.94 -4.03 12.73
CA ARG A 6 -4.94 -4.26 13.77
C ARG A 6 -6.29 -4.71 13.22
N PHE A 7 -6.35 -5.21 11.99
CA PHE A 7 -7.61 -5.42 11.29
C PHE A 7 -8.64 -6.24 12.09
N ALA A 8 -8.22 -7.35 12.72
CA ALA A 8 -9.10 -8.19 13.53
C ALA A 8 -9.68 -7.45 14.74
N GLU A 9 -8.88 -6.61 15.41
CA GLU A 9 -9.29 -5.77 16.54
C GLU A 9 -10.24 -4.66 16.07
N GLU A 10 -9.88 -3.92 15.03
CA GLU A 10 -10.65 -2.80 14.48
C GLU A 10 -12.01 -3.24 13.91
N THR A 11 -12.14 -4.51 13.51
CA THR A 11 -13.38 -5.07 12.95
C THR A 11 -14.15 -5.97 13.93
N GLY A 12 -13.58 -6.31 15.08
CA GLY A 12 -14.13 -7.30 16.01
C GLY A 12 -14.17 -8.74 15.46
N LEU A 13 -13.56 -8.98 14.30
CA LEU A 13 -13.45 -10.31 13.69
C LEU A 13 -12.21 -11.02 14.25
N ASN A 14 -12.35 -11.55 15.47
CA ASN A 14 -11.30 -12.34 16.12
C ASN A 14 -10.82 -13.45 15.18
N ASP A 15 -9.51 -13.67 15.15
CA ASP A 15 -8.82 -14.66 14.30
C ASP A 15 -8.89 -14.42 12.78
N TRP A 16 -9.36 -13.24 12.33
CA TRP A 16 -9.33 -12.88 10.91
C TRP A 16 -7.92 -12.43 10.47
N ASP A 17 -7.08 -13.39 10.09
CA ASP A 17 -5.76 -13.09 9.54
C ASP A 17 -5.88 -12.48 8.13
N LEU A 18 -5.28 -11.32 7.86
CA LEU A 18 -5.21 -10.74 6.51
C LEU A 18 -4.09 -11.33 5.66
N GLU A 19 -3.29 -12.25 6.22
CA GLU A 19 -2.04 -12.73 5.64
C GLU A 19 -1.09 -11.58 5.31
N LEU A 20 -1.12 -10.54 6.15
CA LEU A 20 -0.29 -9.33 6.01
C LEU A 20 1.19 -9.70 6.19
N ARG A 21 2.03 -9.18 5.31
CA ARG A 21 3.49 -9.40 5.30
C ARG A 21 4.21 -8.09 5.03
N HIS A 22 4.93 -7.58 6.03
CA HIS A 22 5.78 -6.38 5.92
C HIS A 22 7.19 -6.72 5.40
N GLN A 23 7.27 -7.18 4.15
CA GLN A 23 8.55 -7.47 3.48
C GLN A 23 9.19 -6.21 2.87
N GLY A 24 8.46 -5.10 2.88
CA GLY A 24 8.83 -3.83 2.30
C GLY A 24 8.61 -3.76 0.79
N TYR A 25 8.48 -2.53 0.28
CA TYR A 25 8.52 -2.27 -1.15
C TYR A 25 9.75 -1.47 -1.55
N LEU A 26 10.50 -2.03 -2.51
CA LEU A 26 11.69 -1.44 -3.08
C LEU A 26 11.38 -0.93 -4.48
N PHE A 27 11.52 0.37 -4.70
CA PHE A 27 11.42 0.98 -6.03
C PHE A 27 12.79 1.49 -6.45
N VAL A 28 13.29 1.04 -7.59
CA VAL A 28 14.64 1.33 -8.08
C VAL A 28 14.56 2.26 -9.29
N ALA A 29 15.42 3.27 -9.32
CA ALA A 29 15.61 4.11 -10.50
C ALA A 29 16.96 3.80 -11.15
N THR A 30 16.96 3.70 -12.48
CA THR A 30 18.16 3.50 -13.30
C THR A 30 18.52 4.73 -14.15
N THR A 31 17.72 5.79 -14.06
CA THR A 31 17.90 7.05 -14.80
C THR A 31 18.00 8.23 -13.82
N GLU A 32 18.71 9.28 -14.23
CA GLU A 32 18.81 10.53 -13.44
C GLU A 32 17.45 11.16 -13.19
N GLN A 33 16.57 11.14 -14.20
CA GLN A 33 15.21 11.63 -14.07
C GLN A 33 14.42 10.83 -13.02
N GLY A 34 14.52 9.49 -13.03
CA GLY A 34 13.86 8.62 -12.07
C GLY A 34 14.36 8.84 -10.64
N GLU A 35 15.68 9.01 -10.47
CA GLU A 35 16.32 9.35 -9.19
C GLU A 35 15.79 10.68 -8.63
N ALA A 36 15.71 11.73 -9.45
CA ALA A 36 15.16 13.02 -9.06
C ALA A 36 13.66 12.94 -8.70
N GLN A 37 12.88 12.17 -9.45
CA GLN A 37 11.46 11.93 -9.15
C GLN A 37 11.27 11.20 -7.82
N GLN A 38 12.06 10.16 -7.55
CA GLN A 38 12.03 9.46 -6.27
C GLN A 38 12.37 10.40 -5.12
N ALA A 39 13.40 11.23 -5.24
CA ALA A 39 13.78 12.20 -4.22
C ALA A 39 12.65 13.20 -3.94
N SER A 40 11.97 13.69 -4.99
CA SER A 40 10.83 14.59 -4.84
C SER A 40 9.65 13.92 -4.14
N LEU A 41 9.34 12.68 -4.53
CA LEU A 41 8.26 11.91 -3.91
C LEU A 41 8.54 11.62 -2.43
N VAL A 42 9.75 11.23 -2.07
CA VAL A 42 10.12 10.97 -0.66
C VAL A 42 9.98 12.24 0.17
N ARG A 43 10.38 13.41 -0.35
CA ARG A 43 10.15 14.69 0.34
C ARG A 43 8.67 14.97 0.54
N ALA A 44 7.83 14.76 -0.48
CA ALA A 44 6.38 14.95 -0.38
C ALA A 44 5.73 13.96 0.62
N GLN A 45 6.10 12.69 0.55
CA GLN A 45 5.63 11.64 1.47
C GLN A 45 5.92 11.99 2.93
N ARG A 46 7.13 12.48 3.23
CA ARG A 46 7.48 12.95 4.57
C ARG A 46 6.62 14.13 5.03
N GLN A 47 6.28 15.06 4.13
CA GLN A 47 5.35 16.17 4.43
C GLN A 47 3.92 15.68 4.68
N TRP A 48 3.51 14.56 4.08
CA TRP A 48 2.21 13.91 4.33
C TRP A 48 2.19 13.03 5.58
N GLY A 49 3.29 12.98 6.35
CA GLY A 49 3.40 12.19 7.56
C GLY A 49 3.95 10.77 7.38
N LEU A 50 4.30 10.37 6.15
CA LEU A 50 4.97 9.09 5.88
C LEU A 50 6.49 9.26 6.05
N THR A 51 6.94 9.25 7.29
CA THR A 51 8.30 9.65 7.69
C THR A 51 9.33 8.52 7.64
N ASP A 52 8.88 7.27 7.54
CA ASP A 52 9.69 6.04 7.56
C ASP A 52 10.10 5.57 6.15
N VAL A 53 9.91 6.39 5.12
CA VAL A 53 10.45 6.11 3.77
C VAL A 53 11.94 6.43 3.71
N GLU A 54 12.72 5.39 3.45
CA GLU A 54 14.15 5.46 3.21
C GLU A 54 14.41 5.86 1.75
N GLN A 55 15.33 6.79 1.54
CA GLN A 55 15.92 7.09 0.24
C GLN A 55 17.37 6.64 0.29
N LEU A 56 17.74 5.74 -0.62
CA LEU A 56 19.04 5.10 -0.70
C LEU A 56 19.71 5.50 -2.02
N THR A 57 21.01 5.75 -1.97
CA THR A 57 21.87 5.79 -3.16
C THR A 57 21.97 4.39 -3.79
N GLY A 58 22.43 4.31 -5.03
CA GLY A 58 22.65 3.04 -5.72
C GLY A 58 23.61 2.10 -4.98
N ASP A 59 24.66 2.64 -4.37
CA ASP A 59 25.63 1.85 -3.59
C ASP A 59 25.02 1.31 -2.29
N GLU A 60 24.29 2.15 -1.55
CA GLU A 60 23.57 1.71 -0.35
C GLU A 60 22.51 0.65 -0.68
N ALA A 61 21.77 0.87 -1.77
CA ALA A 61 20.76 -0.06 -2.25
C ALA A 61 21.37 -1.40 -2.64
N ARG A 62 22.46 -1.45 -3.42
CA ARG A 62 23.15 -2.70 -3.77
C ARG A 62 23.78 -3.40 -2.57
N LYS A 63 24.28 -2.64 -1.60
CA LYS A 63 24.81 -3.21 -0.35
C LYS A 63 23.73 -3.93 0.45
N ARG A 64 22.52 -3.36 0.52
CA ARG A 64 21.39 -3.95 1.26
C ARG A 64 20.64 -5.02 0.45
N PHE A 65 20.52 -4.83 -0.86
CA PHE A 65 19.80 -5.66 -1.80
C PHE A 65 20.78 -6.11 -2.90
N SER A 66 21.57 -7.13 -2.59
CA SER A 66 22.71 -7.59 -3.41
C SER A 66 22.32 -8.16 -4.78
N TYR A 67 21.04 -8.41 -5.01
CA TYR A 67 20.48 -8.82 -6.31
C TYR A 67 20.24 -7.64 -7.27
N LEU A 68 20.45 -6.38 -6.84
CA LEU A 68 20.28 -5.21 -7.70
C LEU A 68 21.42 -5.08 -8.71
N ALA A 69 21.06 -4.67 -9.92
CA ALA A 69 22.01 -4.48 -11.01
C ALA A 69 22.93 -3.25 -10.78
N PRO A 70 24.15 -3.23 -11.38
CA PRO A 70 25.07 -2.09 -11.29
C PRO A 70 24.48 -0.76 -11.77
N GLU A 71 23.50 -0.79 -12.65
CA GLU A 71 22.82 0.38 -13.23
C GLU A 71 21.84 1.05 -12.26
N ALA A 72 21.57 0.44 -11.10
CA ALA A 72 20.76 1.06 -10.06
C ALA A 72 21.41 2.37 -9.58
N ARG A 73 20.72 3.49 -9.76
CA ARG A 73 21.18 4.82 -9.37
C ARG A 73 20.68 5.23 -7.99
N SER A 74 19.44 4.92 -7.69
CA SER A 74 18.81 5.15 -6.39
C SER A 74 17.75 4.10 -6.12
N ALA A 75 17.36 3.99 -4.86
CA ALA A 75 16.16 3.29 -4.47
C ALA A 75 15.39 4.04 -3.40
N ARG A 76 14.07 3.92 -3.40
CA ARG A 76 13.24 4.23 -2.23
C ARG A 76 12.68 2.95 -1.66
N PHE A 77 12.70 2.84 -0.34
CA PHE A 77 12.29 1.64 0.38
C PHE A 77 11.50 2.01 1.63
N ARG A 78 10.48 1.23 1.95
CA ARG A 78 9.78 1.31 3.22
C ARG A 78 9.54 -0.09 3.74
N GLN A 79 10.09 -0.42 4.90
CA GLN A 79 10.02 -1.77 5.50
C GLN A 79 8.58 -2.18 5.85
N GLN A 80 7.78 -1.22 6.31
CA GLN A 80 6.41 -1.47 6.76
C GLN A 80 5.43 -1.63 5.59
N ASP A 81 5.86 -1.47 4.34
CA ASP A 81 5.04 -1.85 3.18
C ASP A 81 5.07 -3.36 2.94
N GLY A 82 4.20 -3.83 2.06
CA GLY A 82 4.23 -5.21 1.57
C GLY A 82 2.90 -5.62 0.96
N TRP A 83 2.47 -6.84 1.26
CA TRP A 83 1.24 -7.41 0.70
C TRP A 83 0.36 -8.01 1.77
N LEU A 84 -0.92 -8.12 1.43
CA LEU A 84 -1.97 -8.79 2.17
C LEU A 84 -2.85 -9.56 1.19
N ASN A 85 -3.75 -10.38 1.70
CA ASN A 85 -4.73 -11.09 0.88
C ASN A 85 -5.95 -10.18 0.60
N PRO A 86 -6.10 -9.65 -0.62
CA PRO A 86 -7.15 -8.67 -0.93
C PRO A 86 -8.56 -9.28 -0.82
N ARG A 87 -8.71 -10.58 -1.10
CA ARG A 87 -9.99 -11.27 -0.94
C ARG A 87 -10.38 -11.33 0.53
N ARG A 88 -9.44 -11.64 1.43
CA ARG A 88 -9.70 -11.70 2.88
C ARG A 88 -9.99 -10.32 3.44
N LEU A 89 -9.29 -9.28 2.97
CA LEU A 89 -9.61 -7.89 3.32
C LEU A 89 -11.03 -7.51 2.91
N ALA A 90 -11.40 -7.73 1.64
CA ALA A 90 -12.72 -7.39 1.13
C ALA A 90 -13.85 -8.12 1.87
N LEU A 91 -13.70 -9.44 2.08
CA LEU A 91 -14.70 -10.24 2.80
C LEU A 91 -14.78 -9.88 4.28
N GLY A 92 -13.65 -9.58 4.93
CA GLY A 92 -13.62 -9.15 6.32
C GLY A 92 -14.34 -7.80 6.50
N LEU A 93 -14.04 -6.83 5.64
CA LEU A 93 -14.74 -5.53 5.65
C LEU A 93 -16.24 -5.69 5.39
N ALA A 94 -16.63 -6.53 4.42
CA ALA A 94 -18.03 -6.81 4.14
C ALA A 94 -18.74 -7.41 5.36
N GLN A 95 -18.12 -8.40 6.01
CA GLN A 95 -18.67 -9.04 7.20
C GLN A 95 -18.78 -8.08 8.39
N ALA A 96 -17.76 -7.23 8.61
CA ALA A 96 -17.74 -6.26 9.71
C ALA A 96 -18.70 -5.07 9.51
N SER A 97 -19.05 -4.77 8.25
CA SER A 97 -19.84 -3.55 7.93
C SER A 97 -21.28 -3.57 8.42
N GLY A 98 -21.85 -4.76 8.67
CA GLY A 98 -23.29 -4.91 8.92
C GLY A 98 -24.19 -4.53 7.74
N ALA A 99 -23.60 -4.21 6.57
CA ALA A 99 -24.34 -3.82 5.38
C ALA A 99 -24.95 -5.03 4.67
N GLU A 100 -26.03 -4.78 3.92
CA GLU A 100 -26.65 -5.79 3.09
C GLU A 100 -26.02 -5.83 1.69
N PHE A 101 -25.56 -7.02 1.27
CA PHE A 101 -24.97 -7.23 -0.05
C PHE A 101 -25.95 -7.93 -1.00
N ARG A 102 -26.33 -7.24 -2.09
CA ARG A 102 -27.19 -7.78 -3.16
C ARG A 102 -26.33 -8.16 -4.38
N LEU A 103 -25.83 -9.40 -4.40
CA LEU A 103 -25.01 -9.91 -5.51
C LEU A 103 -25.87 -10.24 -6.74
N GLY A 104 -25.27 -10.17 -7.94
CA GLY A 104 -25.96 -10.48 -9.20
C GLY A 104 -27.10 -9.51 -9.57
N ARG A 105 -27.14 -8.33 -8.92
CA ARG A 105 -28.12 -7.27 -9.17
C ARG A 105 -27.42 -6.07 -9.80
N PRO A 106 -27.11 -6.10 -11.11
CA PRO A 106 -26.55 -4.93 -11.78
C PRO A 106 -27.54 -3.77 -11.69
N VAL A 107 -27.06 -2.59 -11.31
CA VAL A 107 -27.85 -1.37 -11.39
C VAL A 107 -27.94 -0.96 -12.87
N THR A 108 -29.15 -0.92 -13.42
CA THR A 108 -29.39 -0.62 -14.84
C THR A 108 -29.92 0.78 -15.11
N GLY A 109 -30.23 1.54 -14.06
CA GLY A 109 -30.77 2.89 -14.16
C GLY A 109 -30.97 3.51 -12.79
N PHE A 110 -31.22 4.81 -12.77
CA PHE A 110 -31.49 5.59 -11.57
C PHE A 110 -32.74 6.44 -11.81
N GLU A 111 -33.60 6.53 -10.80
CA GLU A 111 -34.69 7.50 -10.76
C GLU A 111 -34.23 8.68 -9.90
N PHE A 112 -34.40 9.89 -10.41
CA PHE A 112 -34.08 11.12 -9.70
C PHE A 112 -35.39 11.82 -9.33
N ALA A 113 -35.51 12.26 -8.08
CA ALA A 113 -36.64 13.04 -7.61
C ALA A 113 -36.15 14.40 -7.10
N GLY A 114 -36.44 15.46 -7.86
CA GLY A 114 -35.98 16.84 -7.64
C GLY A 114 -35.29 17.42 -8.88
N ASP A 115 -35.04 18.73 -8.88
CA ASP A 115 -34.43 19.45 -10.01
C ASP A 115 -32.89 19.41 -10.01
N ARG A 116 -32.27 18.55 -9.19
CA ARG A 116 -30.81 18.39 -9.08
C ARG A 116 -30.38 16.95 -8.86
#